data_AF-A0ABD4KV82-F1
#
_entry.id   AF-A0ABD4KV82-F1
#
_cell.length_a   1.000
_cell.length_b   1.000
_cell.length_c   1.000
_cell.angle_alpha   90.00
_cell.angle_beta   90.00
_cell.angle_gamma   90.00
#
_symmetry.space_group_name_H-M   'P 1'
#
loop_
_entity.id
_entity.type
_entity.pdbx_description
1 polymer ?
#
loop_
_entity_poly.entity_id
_entity_poly.type
_entity_poly.pdbx_seq_one_letter_code
_entity_poly.pdbx_strand_id
1 'polypeptide(L)'
;MGSKLKTYNEVKEYLRKKERTAHLLLGNGFSMAYNHKIFSYNALHQFIEKQEDPLITSLFDIVKTKNFELVMQQLDNFCELIEAFGS
;
A
#
# COMPACT_ATOMS: atom_id res chain seq x y z
N MET A 1 -6.26 1.06 -32.95
CA MET A 1 -7.23 0.04 -32.50
C MET A 1 -6.82 -0.38 -31.09
N GLY A 2 -7.55 0.06 -30.06
CA GLY A 2 -7.23 -0.29 -28.67
C GLY A 2 -7.52 -1.77 -28.42
N SER A 3 -6.52 -2.51 -27.94
CA SER A 3 -6.69 -3.91 -27.52
C SER A 3 -7.77 -4.00 -26.44
N LYS A 4 -8.88 -4.68 -26.74
CA LYS A 4 -9.95 -4.95 -25.77
C LYS A 4 -9.40 -5.80 -24.61
N LEU A 5 -9.66 -5.38 -23.37
CA LEU A 5 -9.28 -6.16 -22.19
C LEU A 5 -10.00 -7.51 -22.20
N LYS A 6 -9.25 -8.58 -21.91
CA LYS A 6 -9.80 -9.94 -21.77
C LYS A 6 -10.64 -10.03 -20.50
N THR A 7 -11.74 -10.76 -20.57
CA THR A 7 -12.57 -11.14 -19.41
C THR A 7 -11.86 -12.18 -18.56
N TYR A 8 -12.32 -12.34 -17.30
CA TYR A 8 -11.80 -13.35 -16.38
C TYR A 8 -11.84 -14.77 -16.97
N ASN A 9 -12.96 -15.14 -17.62
CA ASN A 9 -13.11 -16.46 -18.22
C ASN A 9 -12.13 -16.66 -19.38
N GLU A 10 -11.96 -15.67 -20.26
CA GLU A 10 -10.99 -15.75 -21.36
C GLU A 10 -9.55 -15.91 -20.87
N VAL A 11 -9.19 -15.25 -19.76
CA VAL A 11 -7.86 -15.42 -19.13
C VAL A 11 -7.72 -16.81 -18.53
N LYS A 12 -8.74 -17.31 -17.83
CA LYS A 12 -8.72 -18.66 -17.23
C LYS A 12 -8.56 -19.76 -18.29
N GLU A 13 -9.29 -19.65 -19.40
CA GLU A 13 -9.15 -20.58 -20.52
C GLU A 13 -7.77 -20.51 -21.17
N TYR A 14 -7.24 -19.31 -21.35
CA TYR A 14 -5.89 -19.10 -21.87
C TYR A 14 -4.81 -19.74 -20.98
N LEU A 15 -4.92 -19.59 -19.65
CA LEU A 15 -3.98 -20.20 -18.70
C LEU A 15 -4.05 -21.73 -18.75
N ARG A 16 -5.27 -22.31 -18.79
CA ARG A 16 -5.49 -23.76 -18.96
C ARG A 16 -4.85 -24.27 -20.24
N LYS A 17 -5.04 -23.56 -21.36
CA LYS A 17 -4.51 -23.95 -22.68
C LYS A 17 -2.99 -23.88 -22.76
N LYS A 18 -2.36 -23.05 -21.92
CA LYS A 18 -0.90 -22.93 -21.81
C LYS A 18 -0.30 -23.77 -20.69
N GLU A 19 -1.09 -24.63 -20.04
CA GLU A 19 -0.66 -25.45 -18.90
C GLU A 19 0.00 -24.61 -17.79
N ARG A 20 -0.47 -23.36 -17.61
CA ARG A 20 0.05 -22.47 -16.58
C ARG A 20 -0.78 -22.59 -15.32
N THR A 21 -0.09 -22.74 -14.18
CA THR A 21 -0.71 -22.65 -12.87
C THR A 21 -1.29 -21.26 -12.63
N ALA A 22 -2.56 -21.20 -12.23
CA ALA A 22 -3.16 -19.96 -11.80
C ALA A 22 -2.71 -19.66 -10.36
N HIS A 23 -2.09 -18.50 -10.16
CA HIS A 23 -1.75 -17.99 -8.83
C HIS A 23 -2.73 -16.89 -8.45
N LEU A 24 -3.18 -16.92 -7.19
CA LEU A 24 -4.03 -15.88 -6.64
C LEU A 24 -3.15 -14.79 -6.06
N LEU A 25 -3.21 -13.59 -6.63
CA LEU A 25 -2.59 -12.40 -6.05
C LEU A 25 -3.66 -11.65 -5.26
N LEU A 26 -3.51 -11.61 -3.93
CA LEU A 26 -4.35 -10.79 -3.06
C LEU A 26 -3.58 -9.51 -2.73
N GLY A 27 -4.14 -8.38 -3.14
CA GLY A 27 -3.63 -7.06 -2.77
C GLY A 27 -4.51 -6.38 -1.72
N ASN A 28 -4.13 -5.16 -1.32
CA ASN A 28 -4.86 -4.38 -0.33
C ASN A 28 -6.34 -4.15 -0.67
N GLY A 29 -6.70 -4.13 -1.97
CA GLY A 29 -8.09 -4.04 -2.40
C GLY A 29 -8.98 -5.18 -1.86
N PHE A 30 -8.42 -6.38 -1.71
CA PHE A 30 -9.12 -7.51 -1.09
C PHE A 30 -9.37 -7.26 0.40
N SER A 31 -8.35 -6.83 1.15
CA SER A 31 -8.46 -6.50 2.57
C SER A 31 -9.47 -5.38 2.83
N MET A 32 -9.49 -4.36 1.97
CA MET A 32 -10.46 -3.27 2.00
C MET A 32 -11.91 -3.75 1.77
N ALA A 33 -12.12 -4.64 0.80
CA ALA A 33 -13.43 -5.23 0.53
C ALA A 33 -13.89 -6.17 1.65
N TYR A 34 -12.97 -6.89 2.28
CA TYR A 34 -13.26 -7.80 3.39
C TYR A 34 -13.64 -7.04 4.67
N ASN A 35 -12.81 -6.09 5.11
CA ASN A 35 -13.08 -5.30 6.32
C ASN A 35 -12.41 -3.91 6.29
N HIS A 36 -13.08 -2.97 5.63
CA HIS A 36 -12.61 -1.58 5.57
C HIS A 36 -12.41 -0.92 6.95
N LYS A 37 -13.09 -1.37 8.01
CA LYS A 37 -12.96 -0.75 9.35
C LYS A 37 -11.62 -1.04 10.00
N ILE A 38 -10.91 -2.08 9.57
CA ILE A 38 -9.58 -2.44 10.08
C ILE A 38 -8.51 -2.01 9.08
N PHE A 39 -8.77 -2.18 7.77
CA PHE A 39 -7.77 -1.99 6.73
C PHE A 39 -7.80 -0.61 6.06
N SER A 40 -8.75 0.26 6.41
CA SER A 40 -8.75 1.64 5.89
C SER A 40 -7.67 2.49 6.52
N TYR A 41 -7.20 3.48 5.76
CA TYR A 41 -6.32 4.53 6.27
C TYR A 41 -6.87 5.21 7.53
N ASN A 42 -8.19 5.37 7.62
CA ASN A 42 -8.83 5.96 8.81
C ASN A 42 -8.66 5.08 10.05
N ALA A 43 -8.70 3.75 9.90
CA ALA A 43 -8.48 2.83 11.00
C ALA A 43 -7.02 2.87 11.49
N LEU A 44 -6.08 2.92 10.53
CA LEU A 44 -4.65 3.02 10.82
C LEU A 44 -4.31 4.36 11.51
N HIS A 45 -4.96 5.43 11.07
CA HIS A 45 -4.88 6.74 11.70
C HIS A 45 -5.40 6.73 13.16
N GLN A 46 -6.58 6.16 13.39
CA GLN A 46 -7.13 6.03 14.75
C GLN A 46 -6.25 5.13 15.64
N PHE A 47 -5.57 4.15 15.05
CA PHE A 47 -4.63 3.30 15.79
C PHE A 47 -3.43 4.10 16.28
N ILE A 48 -2.85 4.99 15.46
CA ILE A 48 -1.76 5.88 15.89
C ILE A 48 -2.20 6.82 17.01
N GLU A 49 -3.35 7.51 16.84
CA GLU A 49 -3.84 8.45 17.86
C GLU A 49 -4.04 7.75 19.23
N LYS A 50 -4.37 6.45 19.22
CA LYS A 50 -4.55 5.64 20.45
C LYS A 50 -3.26 5.08 21.02
N GLN A 51 -2.16 5.05 20.27
CA GLN A 51 -0.92 4.45 20.74
C GLN A 51 -0.15 5.38 21.69
N GLU A 52 -0.49 6.69 21.72
CA GLU A 52 0.15 7.73 22.54
C GLU A 52 1.69 7.73 22.45
N ASP A 53 2.25 7.31 21.31
CA ASP A 53 3.70 7.31 21.08
C ASP A 53 4.16 8.73 20.69
N PRO A 54 5.04 9.38 21.47
CA PRO A 54 5.47 10.75 21.22
C PRO A 54 6.25 10.93 19.92
N LEU A 55 7.03 9.92 19.51
CA LEU A 55 7.84 9.97 18.29
C LEU A 55 6.95 9.87 17.07
N ILE A 56 6.05 8.88 17.04
CA ILE A 56 5.13 8.69 15.93
C ILE A 56 4.24 9.92 15.77
N THR A 57 3.69 10.44 16.88
CA THR A 57 2.86 11.66 16.86
C THR A 57 3.64 12.84 16.26
N SER A 58 4.88 13.05 16.70
CA SER A 58 5.74 14.12 16.19
C SER A 58 6.02 13.97 14.68
N LEU A 59 6.28 12.76 14.19
CA LEU A 59 6.54 12.51 12.77
C LEU A 59 5.31 12.85 11.91
N PHE A 60 4.13 12.41 12.32
CA PHE A 60 2.89 12.69 11.59
C PHE A 60 2.52 14.18 11.62
N ASP A 61 2.81 14.87 12.72
CA ASP A 61 2.61 16.32 12.85
C ASP A 61 3.55 17.13 11.95
N ILE A 62 4.83 16.73 11.85
CA ILE A 62 5.84 17.39 10.99
C ILE A 62 5.44 17.29 9.52
N VAL A 63 5.04 16.09 9.06
CA VAL A 63 4.67 15.87 7.65
C VAL A 63 3.25 16.40 7.36
N LYS A 64 2.48 16.79 8.40
CA LYS A 64 1.10 17.29 8.31
C LYS A 64 0.18 16.39 7.49
N THR A 65 0.44 15.08 7.51
CA THR A 65 -0.30 14.10 6.74
C THR A 65 -0.57 12.87 7.58
N LYS A 66 -1.72 12.24 7.31
CA LYS A 66 -2.10 10.94 7.88
C LYS A 66 -1.84 9.81 6.88
N ASN A 67 -1.20 10.13 5.75
CA ASN A 67 -0.81 9.16 4.74
C ASN A 67 0.55 8.53 5.11
N PHE A 68 0.50 7.29 5.59
CA PHE A 68 1.65 6.49 5.96
C PHE A 68 2.64 6.30 4.82
N GLU A 69 2.13 6.09 3.60
CA GLU A 69 3.00 5.87 2.45
C GLU A 69 3.82 7.13 2.14
N LEU A 70 3.21 8.31 2.31
CA LEU A 70 3.93 9.57 2.17
C LEU A 70 4.96 9.77 3.29
N VAL A 71 4.61 9.45 4.54
CA VAL A 71 5.56 9.54 5.68
C VAL A 71 6.75 8.60 5.46
N MET A 72 6.50 7.35 5.07
CA MET A 72 7.56 6.37 4.76
C MET A 72 8.44 6.84 3.60
N GLN A 73 7.85 7.31 2.51
CA GLN A 73 8.61 7.88 1.38
C GLN A 73 9.47 9.07 1.79
N GLN A 74 8.99 9.94 2.69
CA GLN A 74 9.78 11.06 3.18
C GLN A 74 10.97 10.59 4.02
N LEU A 75 10.80 9.56 4.84
CA LEU A 75 11.88 8.96 5.62
C LEU A 75 12.92 8.29 4.71
N ASP A 76 12.48 7.54 3.70
CA ASP A 76 13.37 6.92 2.71
C ASP A 76 14.18 8.00 1.96
N ASN A 77 13.51 9.02 1.45
CA ASN A 77 14.16 10.15 0.78
C ASN A 77 15.15 10.87 1.71
N PHE A 78 14.80 11.03 3.00
CA PHE A 78 15.69 11.65 3.97
C PHE A 78 16.96 10.83 4.21
N CYS A 79 16.85 9.50 4.30
CA CYS A 79 18.00 8.61 4.38
C CYS A 79 18.91 8.75 3.15
N GLU A 80 18.33 8.72 1.94
CA GLU A 80 19.10 8.88 0.70
C GLU A 80 19.81 10.25 0.63
N LEU A 81 19.15 11.31 1.10
CA LEU A 81 19.76 12.64 1.16
C LEU A 81 20.92 12.70 2.16
N ILE A 82 20.79 12.11 3.35
CA ILE A 82 21.88 12.05 4.33
C ILE A 82 23.10 11.34 3.77
N GLU A 83 22.89 10.23 3.05
CA GLU A 83 23.98 9.51 2.39
C GLU A 83 24.69 10.42 1.36
N ALA A 84 23.93 11.19 0.59
CA ALA A 84 24.48 12.15 -0.37
C ALA A 84 25.23 13.32 0.30
N PHE A 85 24.82 13.75 1.49
CA PHE A 85 25.52 14.79 2.27
C PHE A 85 26.78 14.28 2.98
N GLY A 86 27.05 12.96 2.95
CA GLY A 86 28.30 12.37 3.41
C GLY A 86 28.30 11.86 4.86
N SER A 87 27.12 11.70 5.48
CA SER A 87 26.89 11.50 6.93
C SER A 87 27.21 12.73 7.78
#